data_AF-A0A4R4QG15-F1
#
_entry.id   AF-A0A4R4QG15-F1
#
_cell.length_a   1.000
_cell.length_b   1.000
_cell.length_c   1.000
_cell.angle_alpha   90.00
_cell.angle_beta   90.00
_cell.angle_gamma   90.00
#
_symmetry.space_group_name_H-M   'P 1'
#
loop_
_entity.id
_entity.type
_entity.pdbx_description
1 polymer ?
#
loop_
_entity_poly.entity_id
_entity_poly.type
_entity_poly.pdbx_seq_one_letter_code
_entity_poly.pdbx_strand_id
1 'polypeptide(L)'
;DRSDRAGAWVARAALEPSEPMLVPDTPELPTAVVDVRDLVAWLLDLATEGRTGTFDAVGPVVPFSEWIELAREIGGHTGPVVPAKSEWLEEQKVEPYMGPESLTMWMFDPEYAGWSCRSGAAALAAGLVHRPRRDFLVDTLAWERELGLERERRAGLSLSKEKELIAALEQ
;
A
#
# COMPACT_ATOMS: atom_id res chain seq x y z
N ASP A 1 8.37 0.69 7.98
CA ASP A 1 7.03 0.20 8.35
C ASP A 1 7.19 -1.18 8.99
N ARG A 2 6.68 -1.44 10.21
CA ARG A 2 6.78 -2.77 10.85
C ARG A 2 5.68 -3.75 10.42
N SER A 3 4.68 -3.26 9.69
CA SER A 3 3.59 -4.07 9.13
C SER A 3 3.88 -4.61 7.75
N ASP A 4 4.94 -4.11 7.08
CA ASP A 4 5.36 -4.45 5.72
C ASP A 4 4.33 -4.17 4.60
N ARG A 5 3.23 -3.46 4.90
CA ARG A 5 2.12 -3.26 3.96
C ARG A 5 2.40 -2.15 2.96
N ALA A 6 2.77 -0.96 3.43
CA ALA A 6 2.89 0.20 2.56
C ALA A 6 4.06 0.06 1.57
N GLY A 7 5.13 -0.62 1.98
CA GLY A 7 6.32 -0.83 1.14
C GLY A 7 6.24 -2.03 0.21
N ALA A 8 5.28 -2.95 0.38
CA ALA A 8 5.25 -4.21 -0.37
C ALA A 8 5.17 -4.00 -1.89
N TRP A 9 4.30 -3.10 -2.35
CA TRP A 9 4.09 -2.85 -3.77
C TRP A 9 5.32 -2.25 -4.47
N VAL A 10 5.94 -1.23 -3.88
CA VAL A 10 7.13 -0.59 -4.47
C VAL A 10 8.37 -1.50 -4.37
N ALA A 11 8.47 -2.30 -3.31
CA ALA A 11 9.50 -3.32 -3.17
C ALA A 11 9.34 -4.41 -4.25
N ARG A 12 8.11 -4.91 -4.46
CA ARG A 12 7.82 -5.92 -5.50
C ARG A 12 8.10 -5.39 -6.90
N ALA A 13 7.69 -4.16 -7.19
CA ALA A 13 7.97 -3.49 -8.46
C ALA A 13 9.49 -3.37 -8.73
N ALA A 14 10.29 -3.11 -7.71
CA ALA A 14 11.74 -2.99 -7.84
C ALA A 14 12.49 -4.33 -7.86
N LEU A 15 11.92 -5.39 -7.29
CA LEU A 15 12.57 -6.69 -7.12
C LEU A 15 12.72 -7.45 -8.45
N GLU A 16 11.62 -7.61 -9.20
CA GLU A 16 11.65 -8.21 -10.54
C GLU A 16 10.95 -7.25 -11.53
N PRO A 17 11.64 -6.20 -12.02
CA PRO A 17 10.99 -5.09 -12.74
C PRO A 17 10.42 -5.46 -14.11
N SER A 18 10.91 -6.51 -14.74
CA SER A 18 10.46 -6.98 -16.06
C SER A 18 9.45 -8.13 -15.99
N GLU A 19 9.31 -8.76 -14.82
CA GLU A 19 8.45 -9.92 -14.65
C GLU A 19 6.98 -9.49 -14.49
N PRO A 20 6.02 -10.35 -14.83
CA PRO A 20 4.61 -10.06 -14.58
C PRO A 20 4.34 -9.80 -13.09
N MET A 21 3.51 -8.81 -12.80
CA MET A 21 3.10 -8.47 -11.43
C MET A 21 1.59 -8.64 -11.27
N LEU A 22 1.19 -9.47 -10.30
CA LEU A 22 -0.21 -9.75 -9.99
C LEU A 22 -0.81 -8.58 -9.21
N VAL A 23 -1.98 -8.11 -9.61
CA VAL A 23 -2.72 -7.06 -8.90
C VAL A 23 -4.18 -7.47 -8.73
N PRO A 24 -4.87 -7.04 -7.66
CA PRO A 24 -6.31 -7.23 -7.58
C PRO A 24 -7.02 -6.36 -8.62
N ASP A 25 -8.05 -6.92 -9.27
CA ASP A 25 -8.91 -6.23 -10.25
C ASP A 25 -9.95 -5.34 -9.53
N THR A 26 -9.46 -4.43 -8.69
CA THR A 26 -10.26 -3.49 -7.90
C THR A 26 -9.67 -2.08 -7.98
N PRO A 27 -9.59 -1.48 -9.18
CA PRO A 27 -8.85 -0.23 -9.40
C PRO A 27 -9.33 0.94 -8.53
N GLU A 28 -10.63 1.00 -8.25
CA GLU A 28 -11.26 2.06 -7.47
C GLU A 28 -11.20 1.85 -5.95
N LEU A 29 -10.64 0.72 -5.48
CA LEU A 29 -10.59 0.43 -4.05
C LEU A 29 -9.74 1.48 -3.33
N PRO A 30 -10.24 2.11 -2.25
CA PRO A 30 -9.50 3.17 -1.58
C PRO A 30 -8.24 2.60 -0.89
N THR A 31 -7.14 3.34 -1.02
CA THR A 31 -5.91 3.11 -0.28
C THR A 31 -5.56 4.35 0.52
N ALA A 32 -5.05 4.18 1.74
CA ALA A 32 -4.63 5.29 2.59
C ALA A 32 -3.42 4.90 3.43
N VAL A 33 -2.35 5.72 3.35
CA VAL A 33 -1.15 5.58 4.17
C VAL A 33 -0.65 6.95 4.59
N VAL A 34 -0.49 7.15 5.89
CA VAL A 34 0.11 8.36 6.48
C VAL A 34 1.62 8.15 6.65
N ASP A 35 2.43 9.15 6.30
CA ASP A 35 3.85 9.11 6.65
C ASP A 35 4.02 9.41 8.13
N VAL A 36 4.78 8.56 8.83
CA VAL A 36 5.06 8.75 10.26
C VAL A 36 5.74 10.09 10.56
N ARG A 37 6.55 10.62 9.64
CA ARG A 37 7.24 11.90 9.79
C ARG A 37 6.25 13.06 9.67
N ASP A 38 5.24 12.97 8.79
CA ASP A 38 4.15 13.97 8.71
C ASP A 38 3.33 13.97 10.00
N LEU A 39 2.99 12.77 10.49
CA LEU A 39 2.25 12.60 11.74
C LEU A 39 3.03 13.15 12.94
N VAL A 40 4.33 12.86 13.04
CA VAL A 40 5.19 13.34 14.13
C VAL A 40 5.31 14.87 14.09
N ALA A 41 5.55 15.46 12.93
CA ALA A 41 5.65 16.91 12.79
C ALA A 41 4.34 17.59 13.27
N TRP A 42 3.20 17.11 12.79
CA TRP A 42 1.90 17.66 13.16
C TRP A 42 1.57 17.50 14.66
N LEU A 43 1.91 16.35 15.26
CA LEU A 43 1.72 16.14 16.70
C LEU A 43 2.58 17.10 17.54
N LEU A 44 3.79 17.43 17.08
CA LEU A 44 4.66 18.41 17.75
C LEU A 44 4.11 19.84 17.61
N ASP A 45 3.53 20.18 16.47
CA ASP A 45 2.87 21.48 16.25
C ASP A 45 1.66 21.63 17.19
N LEU A 46 0.79 20.62 17.26
CA LEU A 46 -0.36 20.63 18.17
C LEU A 46 0.06 20.79 19.63
N ALA A 47 1.11 20.08 20.06
CA ALA A 47 1.62 20.15 21.42
C ALA A 47 2.22 21.53 21.73
N THR A 48 2.94 22.12 20.78
CA THR A 48 3.57 23.45 20.93
C THR A 48 2.53 24.57 20.99
N GLU A 49 1.46 24.45 20.19
CA GLU A 49 0.37 25.43 20.13
C GLU A 49 -0.71 25.21 21.22
N GLY A 50 -0.61 24.14 21.99
CA GLY A 50 -1.59 23.78 23.02
C GLY A 50 -2.97 23.40 22.45
N ARG A 51 -3.03 22.95 21.20
CA ARG A 51 -4.27 22.61 20.51
C ARG A 51 -4.68 21.18 20.81
N THR A 52 -5.94 20.98 21.15
CA THR A 52 -6.51 19.67 21.50
C THR A 52 -7.75 19.40 20.65
N GLY A 53 -8.08 18.11 20.48
CA GLY A 53 -9.24 17.68 19.70
C GLY A 53 -9.22 16.19 19.38
N THR A 54 -10.26 15.72 18.71
CA THR A 54 -10.35 14.37 18.16
C THR A 54 -10.23 14.45 16.65
N PHE A 55 -9.27 13.72 16.09
CA PHE A 55 -8.94 13.77 14.67
C PHE A 55 -8.68 12.36 14.13
N ASP A 56 -9.17 12.06 12.93
CA ASP A 56 -8.71 10.93 12.14
C ASP A 56 -7.40 11.34 11.42
N ALA A 57 -6.26 10.97 11.98
CA ALA A 57 -4.93 11.26 11.41
C ALA A 57 -4.54 10.23 10.33
N VAL A 58 -5.30 10.22 9.24
CA VAL A 58 -5.12 9.33 8.09
C VAL A 58 -4.31 9.99 6.98
N GLY A 59 -3.79 9.19 6.05
CA GLY A 59 -3.12 9.71 4.86
C GLY A 59 -4.10 10.08 3.74
N PRO A 60 -3.62 10.66 2.63
CA PRO A 60 -4.43 10.89 1.45
C PRO A 60 -5.06 9.58 0.96
N VAL A 61 -6.36 9.63 0.64
CA VAL A 61 -7.09 8.51 0.04
C VAL A 61 -6.89 8.57 -1.46
N VAL A 62 -6.30 7.53 -2.05
CA VAL A 62 -6.12 7.39 -3.50
C VAL A 62 -6.64 6.04 -3.99
N PRO A 63 -7.11 5.94 -5.25
CA PRO A 63 -7.50 4.66 -5.85
C PRO A 63 -6.35 3.65 -5.83
N PHE A 64 -6.68 2.36 -5.76
CA PHE A 64 -5.70 1.29 -5.78
C PHE A 64 -4.87 1.30 -7.06
N SER A 65 -5.50 1.59 -8.20
CA SER A 65 -4.82 1.74 -9.49
C SER A 65 -3.73 2.81 -9.44
N GLU A 66 -4.03 4.01 -8.91
CA GLU A 66 -3.07 5.10 -8.76
C GLU A 66 -1.90 4.70 -7.84
N TRP A 67 -2.21 4.00 -6.73
CA TRP A 67 -1.17 3.48 -5.83
C TRP A 67 -0.21 2.51 -6.53
N ILE A 68 -0.76 1.57 -7.30
CA ILE A 68 0.01 0.57 -8.05
C ILE A 68 0.83 1.22 -9.15
N GLU A 69 0.25 2.14 -9.92
CA GLU A 69 0.95 2.85 -10.99
C GLU A 69 2.14 3.64 -10.44
N LEU A 70 1.95 4.39 -9.34
CA LEU A 70 3.03 5.13 -8.70
C LEU A 70 4.11 4.20 -8.13
N ALA A 71 3.71 3.07 -7.52
CA ALA A 71 4.65 2.07 -7.04
C ALA A 71 5.47 1.45 -8.19
N ARG A 72 4.85 1.16 -9.34
CA ARG A 72 5.54 0.67 -10.54
C ARG A 72 6.52 1.69 -11.08
N GLU A 73 6.09 2.94 -11.21
CA GLU A 73 6.92 4.03 -11.72
C GLU A 73 8.17 4.22 -10.85
N ILE A 74 8.01 4.29 -9.53
CA ILE A 74 9.11 4.46 -8.58
C ILE A 74 9.99 3.21 -8.48
N GLY A 75 9.38 2.02 -8.55
CA GLY A 75 10.10 0.75 -8.56
C GLY A 75 10.86 0.48 -9.87
N GLY A 76 10.56 1.20 -10.94
CA GLY A 76 11.13 0.97 -12.27
C GLY A 76 10.54 -0.25 -12.99
N HIS A 77 9.35 -0.69 -12.59
CA HIS A 77 8.69 -1.87 -13.15
C HIS A 77 8.13 -1.59 -14.55
N THR A 78 8.57 -2.37 -15.52
CA THR A 78 8.17 -2.31 -16.94
C THR A 78 7.48 -3.57 -17.43
N GLY A 79 7.41 -4.62 -16.60
CA GLY A 79 6.70 -5.86 -16.90
C GLY A 79 5.19 -5.69 -17.07
N PRO A 80 4.50 -6.74 -17.56
CA PRO A 80 3.05 -6.75 -17.67
C PRO A 80 2.39 -6.75 -16.27
N VAL A 81 1.18 -6.23 -16.19
CA VAL A 81 0.34 -6.30 -14.99
C VAL A 81 -0.77 -7.29 -15.23
N VAL A 82 -0.94 -8.22 -14.30
CA VAL A 82 -1.91 -9.31 -14.38
C VAL A 82 -3.02 -9.04 -13.36
N PRO A 83 -4.18 -8.49 -13.78
CA PRO A 83 -5.30 -8.27 -12.88
C PRO A 83 -6.00 -9.59 -12.54
N ALA A 84 -6.36 -9.77 -11.27
CA ALA A 84 -7.06 -10.95 -10.77
C ALA A 84 -8.32 -10.56 -10.01
N LYS A 85 -9.45 -11.20 -10.31
CA LYS A 85 -10.74 -10.94 -9.65
C LYS A 85 -10.67 -11.31 -8.17
N SER A 86 -11.36 -10.53 -7.34
CA SER A 86 -11.35 -10.71 -5.89
C SER A 86 -11.85 -12.09 -5.46
N GLU A 87 -12.92 -12.59 -6.10
CA GLU A 87 -13.50 -13.90 -5.80
C GLU A 87 -12.50 -15.03 -6.12
N TRP A 88 -11.76 -14.89 -7.22
CA TRP A 88 -10.73 -15.86 -7.59
C TRP A 88 -9.54 -15.82 -6.62
N LEU A 89 -9.10 -14.62 -6.22
CA LEU A 89 -8.03 -14.48 -5.21
C LEU A 89 -8.42 -15.13 -3.88
N GLU A 90 -9.67 -14.97 -3.46
CA GLU A 90 -10.23 -15.63 -2.27
C GLU A 90 -10.25 -17.16 -2.42
N GLU A 91 -10.70 -17.69 -3.57
CA GLU A 91 -10.66 -19.12 -3.88
C GLU A 91 -9.23 -19.69 -3.84
N GLN A 92 -8.24 -18.90 -4.26
CA GLN A 92 -6.82 -19.25 -4.18
C GLN A 92 -6.19 -19.05 -2.79
N LYS A 93 -7.00 -18.68 -1.79
CA LYS A 93 -6.60 -18.43 -0.40
C LYS A 93 -5.57 -17.31 -0.26
N VAL A 94 -5.69 -16.27 -1.08
CA VAL A 94 -4.92 -15.05 -0.92
C VAL A 94 -5.54 -14.23 0.20
N GLU A 95 -4.77 -13.98 1.25
CA GLU A 95 -5.26 -13.26 2.42
C GLU A 95 -5.48 -11.76 2.09
N PRO A 96 -6.58 -11.15 2.54
CA PRO A 96 -6.80 -9.72 2.33
C PRO A 96 -5.92 -8.88 3.27
N TYR A 97 -5.40 -7.78 2.73
CA TYR A 97 -4.80 -6.64 3.43
C TYR A 97 -3.48 -6.86 4.20
N MET A 98 -3.30 -7.98 4.90
CA MET A 98 -2.13 -8.25 5.72
C MET A 98 -1.88 -9.75 5.97
N GLY A 99 -0.68 -10.08 6.42
CA GLY A 99 -0.29 -11.45 6.77
C GLY A 99 0.48 -12.16 5.66
N PRO A 100 1.03 -13.35 5.94
CA PRO A 100 1.74 -14.14 4.94
C PRO A 100 0.83 -14.43 3.73
N GLU A 101 1.39 -14.37 2.52
CA GLU A 101 0.66 -14.64 1.27
C GLU A 101 -0.60 -13.77 1.07
N SER A 102 -0.54 -12.52 1.54
CA SER A 102 -1.59 -11.53 1.35
C SER A 102 -1.33 -10.57 0.18
N LEU A 103 -2.39 -10.02 -0.39
CA LEU A 103 -2.28 -8.79 -1.18
C LEU A 103 -2.44 -7.59 -0.24
N THR A 104 -1.34 -6.88 -0.02
CA THR A 104 -1.32 -5.78 0.95
C THR A 104 -2.24 -4.65 0.51
N MET A 105 -2.94 -4.05 1.49
CA MET A 105 -3.87 -2.94 1.28
C MET A 105 -5.15 -3.29 0.51
N TRP A 106 -5.29 -4.51 -0.01
CA TRP A 106 -6.49 -4.99 -0.68
C TRP A 106 -7.49 -5.53 0.34
N MET A 107 -8.57 -4.78 0.55
CA MET A 107 -9.71 -5.10 1.42
C MET A 107 -11.00 -5.01 0.61
N PHE A 108 -11.43 -6.13 0.02
CA PHE A 108 -12.56 -6.18 -0.90
C PHE A 108 -13.92 -6.41 -0.22
N ASP A 109 -13.90 -6.85 1.04
CA ASP A 109 -15.11 -7.17 1.79
C ASP A 109 -15.98 -5.91 2.01
N PRO A 110 -17.24 -5.90 1.53
CA PRO A 110 -18.16 -4.78 1.69
C PRO A 110 -18.43 -4.38 3.14
N GLU A 111 -18.33 -5.31 4.11
CA GLU A 111 -18.48 -5.00 5.53
C GLU A 111 -17.37 -4.05 6.03
N TYR A 112 -16.24 -4.02 5.33
CA TYR A 112 -15.09 -3.16 5.60
C TYR A 112 -14.92 -2.03 4.59
N ALA A 113 -15.98 -1.63 3.87
CA ALA A 113 -15.91 -0.52 2.92
C ALA A 113 -15.35 0.79 3.52
N GLY A 114 -15.53 1.00 4.84
CA GLY A 114 -14.99 2.13 5.61
C GLY A 114 -13.48 2.09 5.92
N TRP A 115 -12.80 0.98 5.62
CA TRP A 115 -11.48 0.66 6.19
C TRP A 115 -10.38 1.64 5.76
N SER A 116 -10.35 2.00 4.48
CA SER A 116 -9.34 2.88 3.88
C SER A 116 -9.91 4.23 3.39
N CYS A 117 -11.15 4.58 3.74
CA CYS A 117 -11.83 5.78 3.20
C CYS A 117 -12.30 6.79 4.27
N ARG A 118 -11.75 6.73 5.48
CA ARG A 118 -12.05 7.72 6.52
C ARG A 118 -11.63 9.12 6.10
N SER A 119 -12.40 10.13 6.50
CA SER A 119 -12.11 11.52 6.20
C SER A 119 -11.07 12.11 7.16
N GLY A 120 -9.92 12.50 6.63
CA GLY A 120 -8.90 13.26 7.37
C GLY A 120 -9.16 14.77 7.43
N ALA A 121 -10.33 15.26 7.00
CA ALA A 121 -10.58 16.69 6.82
C ALA A 121 -10.38 17.52 8.10
N ALA A 122 -10.72 16.99 9.27
CA ALA A 122 -10.50 17.68 10.54
C ALA A 122 -9.01 17.80 10.88
N ALA A 123 -8.19 16.78 10.58
CA ALA A 123 -6.75 16.83 10.77
C ALA A 123 -6.09 17.82 9.81
N LEU A 124 -6.51 17.82 8.54
CA LEU A 124 -6.05 18.77 7.51
C LEU A 124 -6.39 20.23 7.91
N ALA A 125 -7.63 20.49 8.31
CA ALA A 125 -8.05 21.80 8.82
C ALA A 125 -7.28 22.19 10.09
N ALA A 126 -6.82 21.20 10.85
CA ALA A 126 -5.98 21.38 12.02
C ALA A 126 -4.46 21.45 11.69
N GLY A 127 -4.07 21.53 10.42
CA GLY A 127 -2.68 21.76 10.01
C GLY A 127 -1.87 20.51 9.71
N LEU A 128 -2.48 19.32 9.62
CA LEU A 128 -1.78 18.15 9.11
C LEU A 128 -1.45 18.39 7.64
N VAL A 129 -0.16 18.36 7.30
CA VAL A 129 0.32 18.46 5.93
C VAL A 129 0.88 17.11 5.50
N HIS A 130 0.43 16.64 4.34
CA HIS A 130 0.97 15.45 3.72
C HIS A 130 2.04 15.84 2.71
N ARG A 131 3.19 15.16 2.76
CA ARG A 131 4.16 15.23 1.66
C ARG A 131 3.57 14.63 0.37
N PRO A 132 4.13 14.97 -0.79
CA PRO A 132 3.77 14.30 -2.04
C PRO A 132 3.87 12.78 -1.93
N ARG A 133 2.87 12.07 -2.44
CA ARG A 133 2.83 10.59 -2.45
C ARG A 133 4.05 9.98 -3.13
N ARG A 134 4.58 10.66 -4.14
CA ARG A 134 5.82 10.29 -4.82
C ARG A 134 6.99 10.24 -3.86
N ASP A 135 7.24 11.31 -3.11
CA ASP A 135 8.35 11.42 -2.18
C ASP A 135 8.25 10.37 -1.08
N PHE A 136 7.03 10.11 -0.57
CA PHE A 136 6.78 9.01 0.34
C PHE A 136 7.22 7.66 -0.24
N LEU A 137 6.86 7.33 -1.49
CA LEU A 137 7.18 6.03 -2.08
C LEU A 137 8.66 5.93 -2.46
N VAL A 138 9.30 7.02 -2.88
CA VAL A 138 10.75 7.08 -3.10
C VAL A 138 11.50 6.75 -1.81
N ASP A 139 11.15 7.42 -0.70
CA ASP A 139 11.76 7.16 0.60
C ASP A 139 11.44 5.74 1.11
N THR A 140 10.21 5.26 0.88
CA THR A 140 9.81 3.90 1.24
C THR A 140 10.63 2.86 0.48
N LEU A 141 10.85 3.04 -0.83
CA LEU A 141 11.69 2.15 -1.61
C LEU A 141 13.15 2.19 -1.16
N ALA A 142 13.69 3.38 -0.85
CA ALA A 142 15.05 3.50 -0.31
C ALA A 142 15.17 2.69 0.99
N TRP A 143 14.21 2.83 1.90
CA TRP A 143 14.14 2.03 3.13
C TRP A 143 14.01 0.52 2.87
N GLU A 144 13.17 0.10 1.93
CA GLU A 144 13.04 -1.33 1.58
C GLU A 144 14.33 -1.91 0.99
N ARG A 145 15.09 -1.11 0.23
CA ARG A 145 16.43 -1.51 -0.26
C ARG A 145 17.44 -1.68 0.87
N GLU A 146 17.42 -0.81 1.87
CA GLU A 146 18.28 -0.94 3.07
C GLU A 146 17.98 -2.22 3.86
N LEU A 147 16.71 -2.61 3.95
CA LEU A 147 16.29 -3.85 4.60
C LEU A 147 16.58 -5.11 3.76
N GLY A 148 16.79 -4.94 2.44
CA GLY A 148 16.92 -6.01 1.46
C GLY A 148 15.57 -6.41 0.87
N LEU A 149 15.43 -6.31 -0.45
CA LEU A 149 14.16 -6.56 -1.16
C LEU A 149 13.71 -8.03 -1.10
N GLU A 150 14.66 -8.96 -0.93
CA GLU A 150 14.40 -10.41 -0.84
C GLU A 150 14.14 -10.90 0.60
N ARG A 151 14.18 -10.01 1.60
CA ARG A 151 13.93 -10.40 2.99
C ARG A 151 12.52 -11.00 3.15
N GLU A 152 12.36 -11.84 4.17
CA GLU A 152 11.02 -12.26 4.57
C GLU A 152 10.18 -11.05 5.02
N ARG A 153 8.94 -11.00 4.53
CA ARG A 153 7.96 -9.96 4.84
C ARG A 153 6.84 -10.54 5.70
N ARG A 154 6.27 -9.69 6.55
CA ARG A 154 5.09 -10.02 7.37
C ARG A 154 3.77 -9.90 6.60
N ALA A 155 3.79 -9.18 5.48
CA ALA A 155 2.66 -8.96 4.59
C ALA A 155 3.14 -8.89 3.15
N GLY A 156 2.34 -9.43 2.23
CA GLY A 156 2.70 -9.58 0.82
C GLY A 156 2.80 -11.05 0.38
N LEU A 157 2.57 -11.27 -0.92
CA LEU A 157 2.83 -12.54 -1.58
C LEU A 157 4.34 -12.82 -1.65
N SER A 158 4.71 -14.09 -1.51
CA SER A 158 6.03 -14.54 -1.97
C SER A 158 6.08 -14.55 -3.50
N LEU A 159 7.28 -14.38 -4.08
CA LEU A 159 7.46 -14.49 -5.54
C LEU A 159 7.03 -15.86 -6.07
N SER A 160 7.27 -16.93 -5.30
CA SER A 160 6.82 -18.28 -5.66
C SER A 160 5.31 -18.38 -5.75
N LYS A 161 4.58 -17.85 -4.76
CA LYS A 161 3.13 -17.90 -4.76
C LYS A 161 2.55 -17.00 -5.84
N GLU A 162 3.11 -15.81 -6.05
CA GLU A 162 2.67 -14.92 -7.12
C GLU A 162 2.82 -15.58 -8.51
N LYS A 163 3.96 -16.23 -8.78
CA LYS A 163 4.19 -16.97 -10.05
C LYS A 163 3.22 -18.14 -10.23
N GLU A 164 2.92 -18.87 -9.15
CA GLU A 164 1.90 -19.94 -9.15
C GLU A 164 0.52 -19.38 -9.52
N LEU A 165 0.11 -18.26 -8.91
CA LEU A 165 -1.16 -17.60 -9.16
C LEU A 165 -1.26 -17.09 -10.61
N ILE A 166 -0.21 -16.46 -11.13
CA ILE A 166 -0.18 -15.99 -12.51
C ILE A 166 -0.32 -17.16 -13.49
N ALA A 167 0.42 -18.26 -13.29
CA ALA A 167 0.33 -19.44 -14.14
C ALA A 167 -1.05 -20.14 -14.09
N ALA A 168 -1.77 -19.99 -12.97
CA ALA A 168 -3.13 -20.51 -12.81
C ALA A 168 -4.20 -19.64 -13.51
N LEU A 169 -3.94 -18.34 -13.72
CA LEU A 169 -4.83 -17.44 -14.47
C LEU A 169 -4.73 -17.61 -15.99
N GLU A 170 -3.60 -18.11 -16.48
CA GLU A 170 -3.35 -18.33 -17.91
C GLU A 170 -4.00 -19.62 -18.46
N GLN A 171 -4.58 -20.45 -17.58
CA GLN A 171 -5.25 -21.72 -17.91
C GLN A 171 -6.76 -21.56 -18.09
#